data_AF-A0A1V5ZFK4-F1
#
_entry.id   AF-A0A1V5ZFK4-F1
#
_cell.length_a   1.000
_cell.length_b   1.000
_cell.length_c   1.000
_cell.angle_alpha   90.00
_cell.angle_beta   90.00
_cell.angle_gamma   90.00
#
_symmetry.space_group_name_H-M   'P 1'
#
loop_
_entity.id
_entity.type
_entity.pdbx_description
1 polymer ?
#
loop_
_entity_poly.entity_id
_entity_poly.type
_entity_poly.pdbx_seq_one_letter_code
_entity_poly.pdbx_strand_id
1 'polypeptide(L)'
;MLQGVFATASQGDMAFLATIIYAQTNNLSMTDNSVCCVCGKPAIGMQFLGCCASAVCEDHAERNMLSLKPGETKKSGSCTFVRY
;
A
#
# COMPACT_ATOMS: atom_id res chain seq x y z
N MET A 1 -8.60 -31.30 -14.82
CA MET A 1 -9.73 -30.37 -15.06
C MET A 1 -9.13 -28.97 -15.19
N LEU A 2 -8.63 -28.66 -16.38
CA LEU A 2 -8.15 -27.33 -16.78
C LEU A 2 -9.04 -26.95 -17.96
N GLN A 3 -9.85 -25.92 -17.83
CA GLN A 3 -10.50 -25.32 -19.00
C GLN A 3 -10.04 -23.88 -19.11
N GLY A 4 -9.09 -23.69 -20.03
CA GLY A 4 -8.73 -22.39 -20.57
C GLY A 4 -9.95 -21.80 -21.28
N VAL A 5 -10.25 -20.56 -20.94
CA VAL A 5 -11.36 -19.83 -21.55
C VAL A 5 -10.86 -19.24 -22.87
N PHE A 6 -11.29 -19.85 -23.97
CA PHE A 6 -11.20 -19.31 -25.31
C PHE A 6 -12.05 -18.03 -25.38
N ALA A 7 -11.39 -16.87 -25.39
CA ALA A 7 -12.04 -15.62 -25.76
C ALA A 7 -12.02 -15.50 -27.30
N THR A 8 -13.11 -15.90 -27.96
CA THR A 8 -13.33 -15.58 -29.37
C THR A 8 -13.64 -14.09 -29.47
N ALA A 9 -12.65 -13.29 -29.86
CA ALA A 9 -12.82 -11.86 -30.13
C ALA A 9 -13.56 -11.65 -31.46
N SER A 10 -14.85 -11.32 -31.41
CA SER A 10 -15.55 -10.71 -32.54
C SER A 10 -15.29 -9.21 -32.56
N GLN A 11 -14.73 -8.70 -33.67
CA GLN A 11 -14.50 -7.28 -33.95
C GLN A 11 -15.83 -6.51 -33.95
N GLY A 12 -16.22 -5.93 -32.81
CA GLY A 12 -17.45 -5.16 -32.75
C GLY A 12 -17.77 -4.47 -31.43
N ASP A 13 -17.09 -4.78 -30.32
CA ASP A 13 -17.50 -4.27 -29.01
C ASP A 13 -16.32 -3.87 -28.10
N MET A 14 -15.41 -3.06 -28.67
CA MET A 14 -14.25 -2.51 -27.95
C MET A 14 -14.66 -1.57 -26.79
N ALA A 15 -15.92 -1.15 -26.71
CA ALA A 15 -16.42 -0.26 -25.65
C ALA A 15 -16.77 -1.03 -24.37
N PHE A 16 -17.33 -2.24 -24.47
CA PHE A 16 -17.75 -3.02 -23.30
C PHE A 16 -16.56 -3.67 -22.57
N LEU A 17 -15.55 -4.10 -23.32
CA LEU A 17 -14.31 -4.65 -22.74
C LEU A 17 -13.48 -3.56 -22.03
N ALA A 18 -13.49 -2.32 -22.54
CA ALA A 18 -12.78 -1.22 -21.90
C ALA A 18 -13.34 -0.91 -20.49
N THR A 19 -14.65 -1.02 -20.27
CA THR A 19 -15.26 -0.75 -18.96
C THR A 19 -14.94 -1.83 -17.93
N ILE A 20 -14.90 -3.10 -18.34
CA ILE A 20 -14.52 -4.21 -17.44
C ILE A 20 -13.03 -4.14 -17.07
N ILE A 21 -12.16 -3.81 -18.04
CA ILE A 21 -10.73 -3.61 -17.79
C ILE A 21 -10.51 -2.39 -16.84
N TYR A 22 -11.24 -1.29 -17.05
CA TYR A 22 -11.12 -0.09 -16.20
C TYR A 22 -11.61 -0.33 -14.76
N ALA A 23 -12.61 -1.19 -14.55
CA ALA A 23 -13.04 -1.58 -13.19
C ALA A 23 -11.96 -2.42 -12.47
N GLN A 24 -11.18 -3.24 -13.19
CA GLN A 24 -10.13 -4.06 -12.59
C GLN A 24 -8.86 -3.27 -12.24
N THR A 25 -8.53 -2.19 -12.94
CA THR A 25 -7.34 -1.37 -12.64
C THR A 25 -7.53 -0.40 -11.47
N ASN A 26 -8.77 -0.14 -11.02
CA ASN A 26 -9.06 0.77 -9.90
C ASN A 26 -8.90 0.14 -8.50
N ASN A 27 -8.53 -1.14 -8.40
CA ASN A 27 -8.26 -1.81 -7.12
C ASN A 27 -6.77 -1.82 -6.73
N LEU A 28 -5.93 -1.03 -7.40
CA LEU A 28 -4.54 -0.80 -7.01
C LEU A 28 -4.40 0.47 -6.17
N SER A 29 -5.05 0.52 -5.01
CA SER A 29 -4.74 1.51 -3.97
C SER A 29 -3.77 0.90 -2.97
N MET A 30 -2.47 0.88 -3.27
CA MET A 30 -1.50 0.45 -2.26
C MET A 30 -0.09 1.00 -2.45
N THR A 31 0.05 2.32 -2.57
CA THR A 31 1.26 3.04 -2.12
C THR A 31 0.93 4.48 -1.69
N ASP A 32 -0.25 4.71 -1.11
CA ASP A 32 -0.43 5.97 -0.39
C ASP A 32 0.17 5.76 0.99
N ASN A 33 1.46 6.10 1.13
CA ASN A 33 2.17 6.07 2.42
C ASN A 33 1.54 7.02 3.47
N SER A 34 0.43 7.68 3.12
CA SER A 34 -0.36 8.53 4.00
C SER A 34 -1.31 7.76 4.92
N VAL A 35 -1.53 6.45 4.72
CA VAL A 35 -2.47 5.67 5.56
C VAL A 35 -1.82 4.49 6.26
N CYS A 36 -2.26 4.23 7.48
CA CYS A 36 -1.79 3.13 8.32
C CYS A 36 -2.26 1.78 7.77
N CYS A 37 -1.33 0.84 7.60
CA CYS A 37 -1.62 -0.49 7.08
C CYS A 37 -2.52 -1.34 8.01
N VAL A 38 -2.68 -0.95 9.27
CA VAL A 38 -3.46 -1.71 10.27
C VAL A 38 -4.90 -1.23 10.37
N CYS A 39 -5.12 0.09 10.37
CA CYS A 39 -6.45 0.67 10.64
C CYS A 39 -6.92 1.71 9.63
N GLY A 40 -6.11 2.06 8.63
CA GLY A 40 -6.47 3.05 7.61
C GLY A 40 -6.49 4.52 8.10
N LYS A 41 -6.13 4.80 9.35
CA LYS A 41 -5.92 6.18 9.85
C LYS A 41 -4.73 6.84 9.14
N PRO A 42 -4.61 8.18 9.16
CA PRO A 42 -3.44 8.85 8.62
C PRO A 42 -2.15 8.34 9.29
N ALA A 43 -1.22 7.86 8.47
CA ALA A 43 0.09 7.42 8.91
C ALA A 43 0.94 8.64 9.28
N ILE A 44 1.59 8.55 10.43
CA ILE A 44 2.54 9.58 10.88
C ILE A 44 3.94 9.35 10.30
N GLY A 45 4.15 8.21 9.66
CA GLY A 45 5.41 7.83 9.05
C GLY A 45 5.48 6.35 8.70
N MET A 46 6.70 5.88 8.46
CA MET A 46 7.00 4.51 8.08
C MET A 46 7.99 3.87 9.05
N GLN A 47 7.71 2.63 9.43
CA GLN A 47 8.62 1.79 10.20
C GLN A 47 9.13 0.62 9.35
N PHE A 48 10.44 0.44 9.36
CA PHE A 48 11.15 -0.65 8.72
C PHE A 48 11.67 -1.57 9.82
N LEU A 49 11.06 -2.75 9.95
CA LEU A 49 11.41 -3.76 10.95
C LEU A 49 12.13 -4.92 10.24
N GLY A 50 13.44 -4.77 10.06
CA GLY A 50 14.25 -5.75 9.31
C GLY A 50 13.92 -5.70 7.82
N CYS A 51 13.33 -6.77 7.28
CA CYS A 51 12.96 -6.86 5.86
C CYS A 51 11.59 -6.27 5.53
N CYS A 52 10.77 -5.95 6.54
CA CYS A 52 9.42 -5.47 6.34
C CYS A 52 9.34 -3.96 6.52
N ALA A 53 8.55 -3.29 5.67
CA ALA A 53 8.23 -1.87 5.78
C ALA A 53 6.72 -1.70 5.90
N SER A 54 6.25 -0.85 6.82
CA SER A 54 4.83 -0.56 7.00
C SER A 54 4.61 0.89 7.40
N ALA A 55 3.61 1.53 6.81
CA ALA A 55 3.13 2.83 7.24
C ALA A 55 2.22 2.66 8.47
N VAL A 56 2.43 3.48 9.51
CA VAL A 56 1.76 3.35 10.80
C VAL A 56 1.27 4.70 11.33
N CYS A 57 0.09 4.70 11.96
CA CYS A 57 -0.46 5.86 12.67
C CYS A 57 0.07 5.92 14.11
N GLU A 58 -0.23 6.99 14.83
CA GLU A 58 0.20 7.20 16.23
C GLU A 58 -0.13 6.03 17.16
N ASP A 59 -1.31 5.43 17.01
CA ASP A 59 -1.74 4.28 17.83
C ASP A 59 -0.98 2.98 17.54
N HIS A 60 -0.49 2.81 16.31
CA HIS A 60 0.18 1.58 15.84
C HIS A 60 1.69 1.75 15.64
N ALA A 61 2.21 2.95 15.87
CA ALA A 61 3.61 3.27 15.78
C ALA A 61 4.36 2.77 17.02
N GLU A 62 5.57 2.28 16.81
CA GLU A 62 6.49 1.98 17.92
C GLU A 62 6.75 3.22 18.79
N ARG A 63 6.94 3.03 20.10
CA ARG A 63 7.17 4.15 21.04
C ARG A 63 8.37 5.00 20.64
N ASN A 64 9.37 4.36 20.05
CA ASN A 64 10.57 5.02 19.52
C ASN A 64 10.27 6.02 18.40
N MET A 65 9.19 5.79 17.64
CA MET A 65 8.75 6.65 16.55
C MET A 65 7.94 7.84 17.07
N LEU A 66 7.16 7.66 18.14
CA LEU A 66 6.42 8.75 18.80
C LEU A 66 7.33 9.83 19.37
N SER A 67 8.54 9.46 19.78
CA SER A 67 9.56 10.39 20.29
C SER A 67 10.30 11.16 19.18
N LEU A 68 10.12 10.81 17.90
CA LEU A 68 10.77 11.49 16.78
C LEU A 68 10.03 12.77 16.41
N LYS A 69 10.76 13.79 15.95
CA LYS A 69 10.12 14.96 15.35
C LYS A 69 9.67 14.66 13.91
N PRO A 70 8.67 15.37 13.38
CA PRO A 70 8.33 15.33 11.95
C PRO A 70 9.58 15.60 11.09
N GLY A 71 9.81 14.76 10.09
CA GLY A 71 11.02 14.78 9.24
C GLY A 71 12.26 14.11 9.84
N GLU A 72 12.20 13.59 11.07
CA GLU A 72 13.33 12.90 11.70
C GLU A 72 13.32 11.41 11.37
N THR A 73 14.52 10.85 11.15
CA THR A 73 14.73 9.42 10.93
C THR A 73 15.64 8.86 12.01
N LYS A 74 15.23 7.75 12.63
CA LYS A 74 16.00 7.05 13.65
C LYS A 74 16.26 5.61 13.24
N LYS A 75 17.53 5.22 13.28
CA LYS A 75 17.94 3.81 13.18
C LYS A 75 18.18 3.24 14.57
N SER A 76 17.63 2.06 14.81
CA SER A 76 17.85 1.29 16.03
C SER A 76 18.14 -0.15 15.64
N GLY A 77 19.43 -0.51 15.59
CA GLY A 77 19.88 -1.81 15.12
C GLY A 77 19.46 -2.07 13.67
N SER A 78 18.70 -3.15 13.46
CA SER A 78 18.12 -3.54 12.16
C SER A 78 16.83 -2.80 11.81
N CYS A 79 16.32 -1.94 12.69
CA CYS A 79 15.06 -1.23 12.49
C CYS A 79 15.31 0.24 12.13
N THR A 80 14.53 0.76 11.18
CA THR A 80 14.56 2.18 10.78
C THR A 80 13.17 2.78 10.95
N PHE A 81 13.08 3.95 11.57
CA PHE A 81 11.83 4.68 11.77
C PHE A 81 11.96 6.03 11.08
N VAL A 82 11.02 6.33 10.18
CA VAL A 82 10.97 7.58 9.41
C VAL A 82 9.66 8.28 9.73
N ARG A 83 9.72 9.48 10.31
CA ARG A 83 8.53 10.30 10.54
C ARG A 83 8.44 11.36 9.44
N TYR A 84 7.26 11.51 8.83
CA TYR A 84 7.01 12.56 7.83
C TYR A 84 6.93 13.93 8.50
#